data_AF-A0A4Y1Z9A4-F1
#
_entry.id   AF-A0A4Y1Z9A4-F1
#
_cell.length_a   1.000
_cell.length_b   1.000
_cell.length_c   1.000
_cell.angle_alpha   90.00
_cell.angle_beta   90.00
_cell.angle_gamma   90.00
#
_symmetry.space_group_name_H-M   'P 1'
#
loop_
_entity.id
_entity.type
_entity.pdbx_description
1 polymer ?
#
loop_
_entity_poly.entity_id
_entity_poly.type
_entity_poly.pdbx_seq_one_letter_code
_entity_poly.pdbx_strand_id
1 'polypeptide(L)'
;MVYISTDKASDPLNFYGFSKAMGERLIIHANTLTAQTKFVCVRGGNVLGTNGSVIHVFKSQMEQRNKIGITDPNMTRFFMSVQDAIKLVLKATYESVGGETFVMKMPSCKITDLAQVLIEASGRAKISIETLGVRPGEKFMSCCFL
;
A
#
# COMPACT_ATOMS: atom_id res chain seq x y z
N MET A 1 19.26 4.25 9.90
CA MET A 1 17.87 3.90 10.26
C MET A 1 17.00 4.05 9.04
N VAL A 2 16.18 3.04 8.73
CA VAL A 2 15.22 3.08 7.63
C VAL A 2 13.80 3.11 8.20
N TYR A 3 13.05 4.17 7.90
CA TYR A 3 11.66 4.33 8.31
C TYR A 3 10.71 3.83 7.22
N ILE A 4 9.81 2.93 7.58
CA ILE A 4 8.82 2.37 6.65
C ILE A 4 7.52 3.19 6.70
N SER A 5 7.24 3.84 5.59
CA SER A 5 6.04 4.63 5.33
C SER A 5 5.17 4.02 4.22
N THR A 6 4.08 4.70 3.88
CA THR A 6 3.02 4.25 2.99
C THR A 6 2.67 5.33 1.99
N ASP A 7 2.19 4.92 0.81
CA ASP A 7 1.50 5.79 -0.15
C ASP A 7 0.45 6.72 0.49
N LYS A 8 -0.21 6.29 1.57
CA LYS A 8 -1.22 7.10 2.30
C LYS A 8 -0.64 8.30 3.06
N ALA A 9 0.68 8.36 3.23
CA ALA A 9 1.37 9.55 3.74
C ALA A 9 1.43 10.66 2.68
N SER A 10 1.30 10.31 1.39
CA SER A 10 1.21 11.26 0.30
C SER A 10 -0.21 11.81 0.21
N ASP A 11 -0.39 13.07 0.63
CA ASP A 11 -1.68 13.75 0.71
C ASP A 11 -2.69 12.95 1.59
N PRO A 12 -2.49 12.98 2.92
CA PRO A 12 -3.20 12.12 3.87
C PRO A 12 -4.65 12.58 4.10
N LEU A 13 -5.61 11.68 3.88
CA LEU A 13 -7.04 11.91 4.12
C LEU A 13 -7.54 11.26 5.43
N ASN A 14 -6.73 10.41 6.06
CA ASN A 14 -7.09 9.71 7.28
C ASN A 14 -5.97 9.81 8.33
N PHE A 15 -6.31 9.54 9.58
CA PHE A 15 -5.38 9.66 10.71
C PHE A 15 -4.15 8.76 10.55
N TYR A 16 -4.30 7.57 9.96
CA TYR A 16 -3.19 6.68 9.67
C TYR A 16 -2.18 7.32 8.71
N GLY A 17 -2.66 7.84 7.57
CA GLY A 17 -1.83 8.58 6.61
C GLY A 17 -1.15 9.78 7.26
N PHE A 18 -1.88 10.54 8.09
CA PHE A 18 -1.35 11.72 8.77
C PHE A 18 -0.22 11.34 9.75
N SER A 19 -0.40 10.28 10.53
CA SER A 19 0.63 9.78 11.46
C SER A 19 1.92 9.37 10.73
N LYS A 20 1.79 8.77 9.55
CA LYS A 20 2.93 8.38 8.71
C LYS A 20 3.61 9.58 8.06
N ALA A 21 2.84 10.56 7.58
CA ALA A 21 3.38 11.81 7.06
C ALA A 21 4.16 12.61 8.12
N MET A 22 3.63 12.68 9.35
CA MET A 22 4.35 13.27 10.49
C MET A 22 5.63 12.50 10.81
N GLY A 23 5.56 11.16 10.81
CA GLY A 23 6.72 10.30 11.02
C GLY A 23 7.84 10.54 9.99
N GLU A 24 7.50 10.67 8.70
CA GLU A 24 8.47 11.02 7.66
C GLU A 24 9.17 12.35 7.96
N ARG A 25 8.42 13.39 8.36
CA ARG A 25 9.00 14.69 8.70
C ARG A 25 9.94 14.63 9.91
N LEU A 26 9.58 13.86 10.93
CA LEU A 26 10.43 13.66 12.11
C LEU A 26 11.74 12.96 11.74
N ILE A 27 11.69 11.94 10.89
CA ILE A 27 12.87 11.17 10.47
C ILE A 27 13.81 12.02 9.60
N ILE A 28 13.26 12.79 8.66
CA ILE A 28 14.05 13.72 7.84
C ILE A 28 14.68 14.80 8.72
N HIS A 29 13.94 15.35 9.68
CA HIS A 29 14.49 16.33 10.62
C HIS A 29 15.58 15.73 11.52
N ALA A 30 15.40 14.50 12.02
CA ALA A 30 16.42 13.81 12.81
C ALA A 30 17.74 13.63 12.05
N ASN A 31 17.70 13.46 10.72
CA ASN A 31 18.90 13.42 9.88
C ASN A 31 19.72 14.72 9.95
N THR A 32 19.10 15.86 10.24
CA THR A 32 19.80 17.15 10.37
C THR A 32 20.49 17.33 11.72
N LEU A 33 20.11 16.52 12.73
CA LEU A 33 20.61 16.64 14.10
C LEU A 33 21.89 15.85 14.37
N THR A 34 22.26 14.91 13.49
CA THR A 34 23.47 14.08 13.66
C THR A 34 24.09 13.70 12.33
N ALA A 35 25.42 13.74 12.26
CA ALA A 35 26.17 13.28 11.11
C ALA A 35 26.59 11.80 11.21
N GLN A 36 26.39 11.16 12.37
CA GLN A 36 26.85 9.78 12.63
C GLN A 36 25.82 8.73 12.18
N THR A 37 24.53 9.00 12.37
CA THR A 37 23.45 8.09 11.97
C THR A 37 22.72 8.66 10.78
N LYS A 38 22.66 7.90 9.68
CA LYS A 38 21.83 8.24 8.53
C LYS A 38 20.38 7.86 8.77
N PHE A 39 19.46 8.77 8.49
CA PHE A 39 18.02 8.55 8.58
C PHE A 39 17.40 8.66 7.20
N VAL A 40 16.67 7.64 6.78
CA VAL A 40 15.99 7.62 5.48
C VAL A 40 14.58 7.07 5.60
N CYS A 41 13.72 7.52 4.70
CA CYS A 41 12.37 7.02 4.58
C CYS A 41 12.24 6.13 3.35
N VAL A 42 11.39 5.10 3.45
CA VAL A 42 10.96 4.27 2.33
C VAL A 42 9.44 4.35 2.28
N ARG A 43 8.89 4.70 1.13
CA ARG A 43 7.45 4.77 0.92
C ARG A 43 6.99 3.65 -0.02
N GLY A 44 6.22 2.72 0.54
CA GLY A 44 5.66 1.58 -0.19
C GLY A 44 4.15 1.70 -0.45
N GLY A 45 3.69 1.01 -1.49
CA GLY A 45 2.27 0.79 -1.74
C GLY A 45 1.73 -0.42 -0.99
N ASN A 46 0.63 -1.00 -1.46
CA ASN A 46 0.08 -2.21 -0.87
C ASN A 46 0.95 -3.43 -1.25
N VAL A 47 1.32 -4.24 -0.27
CA VAL A 47 2.09 -5.47 -0.52
C VAL A 47 1.12 -6.63 -0.73
N LEU A 48 1.30 -7.36 -1.82
CA LEU A 48 0.44 -8.50 -2.17
C LEU A 48 0.63 -9.63 -1.16
N GLY A 49 -0.48 -10.21 -0.70
CA GLY A 49 -0.47 -11.41 0.14
C GLY A 49 -0.16 -11.17 1.62
N THR A 50 0.03 -9.93 2.07
CA THR A 50 0.21 -9.65 3.51
C THR A 50 -1.08 -9.88 4.29
N ASN A 51 -0.97 -10.30 5.55
CA ASN A 51 -2.12 -10.51 6.43
C ASN A 51 -3.05 -9.28 6.45
N GLY A 52 -4.36 -9.53 6.33
CA GLY A 52 -5.38 -8.47 6.27
C GLY A 52 -5.42 -7.67 4.96
N SER A 53 -4.63 -8.05 3.94
CA SER A 53 -4.75 -7.44 2.61
C SER A 53 -6.09 -7.77 1.95
N VAL A 54 -6.46 -6.96 0.95
CA VAL A 54 -7.69 -7.11 0.16
C VAL A 54 -7.86 -8.52 -0.41
N ILE A 55 -6.75 -9.20 -0.75
CA ILE A 55 -6.76 -10.57 -1.27
C ILE A 55 -7.30 -11.56 -0.22
N HIS A 56 -6.84 -11.46 1.03
CA HIS A 56 -7.32 -12.33 2.10
C HIS A 56 -8.78 -12.05 2.45
N VAL A 57 -9.17 -10.77 2.44
CA VAL A 57 -10.56 -10.36 2.65
C VAL A 57 -11.45 -10.95 1.55
N PHE A 58 -11.06 -10.83 0.28
CA PHE A 58 -11.83 -11.38 -0.83
C PHE A 58 -11.93 -12.90 -0.76
N LYS A 59 -10.82 -13.61 -0.51
CA LYS A 59 -10.84 -15.07 -0.31
C LYS A 59 -11.79 -15.49 0.82
N SER A 60 -11.74 -14.81 1.96
CA SER A 60 -12.63 -15.09 3.10
C SER A 60 -14.10 -14.81 2.75
N GLN A 61 -14.40 -13.72 2.05
CA GLN A 61 -15.77 -13.41 1.60
C GLN A 61 -16.29 -14.43 0.57
N MET A 62 -15.43 -14.88 -0.35
CA MET A 62 -15.74 -15.92 -1.32
C MET A 62 -16.05 -17.26 -0.64
N GLU A 63 -15.29 -17.63 0.38
CA GLU A 63 -15.49 -18.87 1.15
C GLU A 63 -16.76 -18.84 1.99
N GLN A 64 -17.05 -17.72 2.65
CA GLN A 64 -18.18 -17.63 3.58
C GLN A 64 -19.51 -17.32 2.91
N ARG A 65 -19.50 -16.47 1.88
CA ARG A 65 -20.73 -15.86 1.33
C ARG A 65 -20.90 -16.03 -0.16
N ASN A 66 -19.90 -16.58 -0.87
CA ASN A 66 -19.84 -16.61 -2.35
C ASN A 66 -20.06 -15.22 -2.98
N LYS A 67 -19.59 -14.17 -2.29
CA LYS A 67 -19.72 -12.78 -2.73
C LYS A 67 -18.43 -12.02 -2.47
N ILE A 68 -18.11 -11.03 -3.30
CA ILE A 68 -17.01 -10.08 -3.07
C ILE A 68 -17.59 -8.68 -2.94
N GLY A 69 -17.30 -8.02 -1.83
CA GLY A 69 -17.69 -6.62 -1.62
C GLY A 69 -16.62 -5.67 -2.12
N ILE A 70 -16.93 -4.86 -3.12
CA ILE A 70 -16.05 -3.80 -3.65
C ILE A 70 -16.57 -2.44 -3.20
N THR A 71 -15.67 -1.58 -2.75
CA THR A 71 -16.01 -0.24 -2.29
C THR A 71 -16.37 0.69 -3.45
N ASP A 72 -15.47 0.80 -4.43
CA ASP A 72 -15.65 1.56 -5.66
C ASP A 72 -15.00 0.83 -6.85
N PRO A 73 -15.70 0.66 -7.99
CA PRO A 73 -15.21 -0.12 -9.13
C PRO A 73 -14.08 0.57 -9.93
N ASN A 74 -13.95 1.89 -9.83
CA ASN A 74 -12.92 2.68 -10.49
C ASN A 74 -11.65 2.85 -9.63
N MET A 75 -11.67 2.33 -8.40
CA MET A 75 -10.55 2.43 -7.48
C MET A 75 -9.32 1.67 -8.00
N THR A 76 -8.21 2.39 -8.05
CA THR A 76 -6.89 1.83 -8.40
C THR A 76 -5.96 1.83 -7.19
N ARG A 77 -5.09 0.81 -7.13
CA ARG A 77 -4.09 0.66 -6.07
C ARG A 77 -2.76 0.27 -6.67
N PHE A 78 -1.70 0.83 -6.10
CA PHE A 78 -0.35 0.36 -6.36
C PHE A 78 -0.09 -0.91 -5.56
N PHE A 79 0.38 -1.93 -6.26
CA PHE A 79 0.74 -3.20 -5.66
C PHE A 79 2.22 -3.48 -5.88
N MET A 80 2.83 -4.12 -4.88
CA MET A 80 4.19 -4.63 -4.96
C MET A 80 4.25 -6.03 -4.35
N SER A 81 5.17 -6.87 -4.83
CA SER A 81 5.41 -8.15 -4.18
C SER A 81 6.19 -7.96 -2.87
N VAL A 82 6.14 -8.95 -1.98
CA VAL A 82 6.97 -8.96 -0.77
C VAL A 82 8.47 -8.88 -1.13
N GLN A 83 8.87 -9.58 -2.21
CA GLN A 83 10.24 -9.55 -2.72
C GLN A 83 10.66 -8.13 -3.14
N ASP A 84 9.78 -7.39 -3.81
CA ASP A 84 10.08 -6.02 -4.23
C ASP A 84 10.16 -5.07 -3.03
N ALA A 85 9.32 -5.26 -2.01
CA ALA A 85 9.39 -4.50 -0.77
C ALA A 85 10.73 -4.73 -0.04
N ILE A 86 11.17 -5.99 0.06
CA ILE A 86 12.47 -6.34 0.64
C ILE A 86 13.61 -5.70 -0.17
N LYS A 87 13.59 -5.82 -1.50
CA LYS A 87 14.59 -5.21 -2.39
C LYS A 87 14.67 -3.71 -2.21
N LEU A 88 13.52 -3.03 -2.07
CA LEU A 88 13.47 -1.58 -1.85
C LEU A 88 14.15 -1.18 -0.53
N VAL A 89 13.88 -1.91 0.56
CA VAL A 89 14.49 -1.64 1.87
C VAL A 89 16.00 -1.90 1.85
N LEU A 90 16.44 -3.00 1.24
CA LEU A 90 17.86 -3.32 1.10
C LEU A 90 18.58 -2.27 0.25
N LYS A 91 17.96 -1.85 -0.87
CA LYS A 91 18.49 -0.79 -1.73
C LYS A 91 18.62 0.52 -0.98
N ALA A 92 17.59 0.95 -0.25
CA ALA A 92 17.64 2.17 0.56
C ALA A 92 18.71 2.09 1.65
N THR A 93 18.93 0.90 2.23
CA THR A 93 19.99 0.70 3.24
C THR A 93 21.38 0.86 2.64
N TYR A 94 21.61 0.33 1.43
CA TYR A 94 22.92 0.37 0.79
C TYR A 94 23.24 1.71 0.12
N GLU A 95 22.27 2.31 -0.57
CA GLU A 95 22.49 3.49 -1.42
C GLU A 95 22.25 4.83 -0.71
N SER A 96 21.74 4.84 0.52
CA SER A 96 21.37 6.09 1.20
C SER A 96 22.55 6.98 1.61
N VAL A 97 22.37 8.28 1.39
CA VAL A 97 23.24 9.34 1.90
C VAL A 97 22.68 10.02 3.16
N GLY A 98 21.38 9.86 3.45
CA GLY A 98 20.66 10.44 4.59
C GLY A 98 19.73 11.58 4.16
N GLY A 99 18.50 11.56 4.66
CA GLY A 99 17.47 12.56 4.41
C GLY A 99 16.56 12.27 3.20
N GLU A 100 16.82 11.20 2.45
CA GLU A 100 16.02 10.85 1.27
C GLU A 100 14.74 10.08 1.62
N THR A 101 13.78 10.14 0.70
CA THR A 101 12.62 9.25 0.67
C THR A 101 12.65 8.39 -0.58
N PHE A 102 12.89 7.09 -0.42
CA PHE A 102 12.90 6.12 -1.50
C PHE A 102 11.47 5.72 -1.87
N VAL A 103 11.11 5.89 -3.14
CA VAL A 103 9.80 5.50 -3.69
C VAL A 103 10.04 4.56 -4.87
N MET A 104 9.41 3.39 -4.86
CA MET A 104 9.50 2.45 -5.97
C MET A 104 8.43 2.74 -7.02
N LYS A 105 8.79 2.63 -8.30
CA LYS A 105 7.80 2.58 -9.38
C LYS A 105 7.01 1.28 -9.27
N MET A 106 5.72 1.39 -9.04
CA MET A 106 4.81 0.26 -8.85
C MET A 106 3.74 0.25 -9.94
N PRO A 107 3.31 -0.93 -10.42
CA PRO A 107 2.15 -1.02 -11.28
C PRO A 107 0.87 -0.70 -10.49
N SER A 108 -0.06 0.02 -11.12
CA SER A 108 -1.40 0.22 -10.61
C SER A 108 -2.35 -0.81 -11.19
N CYS A 109 -3.22 -1.39 -10.36
CA CYS A 109 -4.27 -2.30 -10.80
C CYS A 109 -5.63 -1.79 -10.28
N LYS A 110 -6.69 -1.99 -11.05
CA LYS A 110 -8.07 -1.79 -10.54
C LYS A 110 -8.41 -2.90 -9.56
N ILE A 111 -9.17 -2.57 -8.53
CA ILE A 111 -9.64 -3.56 -7.54
C ILE A 111 -10.62 -4.56 -8.17
N THR A 112 -11.38 -4.12 -9.18
CA THR A 112 -12.29 -4.97 -9.97
C THR A 112 -11.52 -6.04 -10.75
N ASP A 113 -10.46 -5.66 -11.45
CA ASP A 113 -9.61 -6.61 -12.19
C ASP A 113 -8.99 -7.64 -11.23
N LEU A 114 -8.53 -7.20 -10.06
CA LEU A 114 -8.01 -8.11 -9.03
C LEU A 114 -9.08 -9.09 -8.52
N ALA A 115 -10.30 -8.62 -8.29
CA ALA A 115 -11.41 -9.48 -7.86
C ALA A 115 -11.76 -10.51 -8.93
N GLN A 116 -11.81 -10.10 -10.21
CA GLN A 116 -12.08 -10.96 -11.35
C GLN A 116 -11.07 -12.10 -11.46
N VAL A 117 -9.76 -11.77 -11.40
CA VAL A 117 -8.68 -12.76 -11.44
C VAL A 117 -8.76 -13.75 -10.27
N LEU A 118 -9.15 -13.30 -9.08
CA LEU A 118 -9.33 -14.18 -7.92
C LEU A 118 -10.52 -15.14 -8.09
N ILE A 119 -11.62 -14.67 -8.68
CA ILE A 119 -12.78 -15.52 -9.00
C ILE A 119 -12.37 -16.59 -10.01
N GLU A 120 -11.71 -16.20 -11.10
CA GLU A 120 -11.23 -17.11 -12.14
C GLU A 120 -10.26 -18.16 -11.58
N ALA A 121 -9.29 -17.73 -10.76
CA ALA A 121 -8.33 -18.61 -10.11
C ALA A 121 -8.97 -19.57 -9.09
N SER A 122 -10.15 -19.25 -8.55
CA SER A 122 -10.87 -20.11 -7.60
C SER A 122 -11.60 -21.28 -8.26
N GLY A 123 -11.83 -21.23 -9.58
CA GLY A 123 -12.60 -22.25 -10.30
C GLY A 123 -14.09 -22.29 -9.96
N ARG A 124 -14.62 -21.29 -9.25
CA ARG A 124 -16.03 -21.23 -8.82
C ARG A 124 -16.85 -20.33 -9.75
N ALA A 125 -17.88 -20.89 -10.37
CA ALA A 125 -18.70 -20.18 -11.36
C ALA A 125 -19.79 -19.24 -10.79
N LYS A 126 -20.03 -19.23 -9.47
CA LYS A 126 -21.15 -18.49 -8.83
C LYS A 126 -20.68 -17.51 -7.74
N ILE A 127 -19.72 -16.66 -8.04
CA ILE A 127 -19.31 -15.58 -7.12
C ILE A 127 -19.80 -14.25 -7.67
N SER A 128 -20.65 -13.55 -6.93
CA SER A 128 -21.16 -12.23 -7.33
C SER A 128 -20.35 -11.10 -6.71
N ILE A 129 -20.11 -10.03 -7.48
CA ILE A 129 -19.48 -8.81 -6.99
C ILE A 129 -20.57 -7.82 -6.59
N GLU A 130 -20.52 -7.30 -5.37
CA GLU A 130 -21.46 -6.29 -4.84
C GLU A 130 -20.72 -4.99 -4.54
N THR A 131 -21.32 -3.85 -4.89
CA THR A 131 -20.76 -2.54 -4.57
C THR A 131 -21.30 -2.09 -3.21
N LEU A 132 -20.40 -1.94 -2.22
CA LEU A 132 -20.76 -1.57 -0.84
C LEU A 132 -20.80 -0.05 -0.62
N GLY A 133 -20.25 0.74 -1.55
CA GLY A 133 -20.09 2.18 -1.41
C GLY A 133 -18.86 2.58 -0.59
N VAL A 134 -18.37 3.81 -0.81
CA VAL A 134 -17.10 4.34 -0.29
C VAL A 134 -17.09 4.36 1.25
N ARG A 135 -16.04 3.79 1.85
CA ARG A 135 -15.83 3.88 3.31
C ARG A 135 -15.28 5.26 3.68
N PRO A 136 -15.68 5.84 4.82
CA PRO A 136 -15.15 7.13 5.28
C PRO A 136 -13.62 7.12 5.36
N GLY A 137 -12.95 8.08 4.70
CA GLY A 137 -11.49 8.23 4.71
C GLY A 137 -10.71 7.34 3.73
N GLU A 138 -11.38 6.64 2.81
CA GLU A 138 -10.71 5.94 1.70
C GLU A 138 -10.40 6.88 0.52
N LYS A 139 -9.17 6.78 0.00
CA LYS A 139 -8.72 7.54 -1.16
C LYS A 139 -9.08 6.80 -2.45
N PHE A 140 -9.60 7.50 -3.46
CA PHE A 140 -9.95 6.89 -4.75
C PHE A 140 -8.71 6.41 -5.53
N MET A 141 -7.63 7.20 -5.52
CA MET A 141 -6.38 6.92 -6.19
C MET A 141 -5.20 7.00 -5.22
N SER A 142 -4.37 5.96 -5.18
CA SER A 142 -3.11 6.02 -4.45
C SER A 142 -2.15 6.99 -5.13
N CYS A 143 -1.47 7.84 -4.36
CA CYS A 143 -0.36 8.66 -4.84
C CYS A 143 0.88 8.32 -4.02
N CYS A 144 2.04 8.21 -4.65
CA CYS A 144 3.29 7.96 -3.95
C CYS A 144 4.22 9.18 -3.89
N PHE A 145 3.90 10.24 -4.64
CA PHE A 145 4.64 11.50 -4.67
C PHE A 145 3.77 12.66 -4.16
N LEU A 146 4.40 13.69 -3.60
CA LEU A 146 3.77 14.99 -3.37
C LEU A 146 4.10 15.89 -4.57
#